data_AF-A0A850SGA5-F1
#
_entry.id   AF-A0A850SGA5-F1
#
_cell.length_a   1.000
_cell.length_b   1.000
_cell.length_c   1.000
_cell.angle_alpha   90.00
_cell.angle_beta   90.00
_cell.angle_gamma   90.00
#
_symmetry.space_group_name_H-M   'P 1'
#
loop_
_entity.id
_entity.type
_entity.pdbx_description
1 polymer ?
#
loop_
_entity_poly.entity_id
_entity_poly.type
_entity_poly.pdbx_seq_one_letter_code
_entity_poly.pdbx_strand_id
1 'polypeptide(L)' 'MNETLNKGEKYDLSKMIEKFAGWNTTDTDLAGYNVWDYFDFDGTYLGPDVDGIEPVFEFERR' A
#
# COMPACT_ATOMS: atom_id res chain seq x y z
N MET A 1 13.71 -3.11 5.37
CA MET A 1 12.76 -4.22 5.54
C MET A 1 11.42 -3.64 5.11
N ASN A 2 10.71 -4.30 4.20
CA ASN A 2 9.38 -3.86 3.79
C ASN A 2 8.43 -4.23 4.93
N GLU A 3 7.80 -3.25 5.58
CA GLU A 3 6.72 -3.56 6.53
C GLU A 3 5.42 -3.65 5.74
N THR A 4 4.69 -4.74 5.93
CA THR A 4 3.37 -4.95 5.34
C THR A 4 2.35 -4.12 6.11
N LEU A 5 1.35 -3.59 5.41
CA LEU A 5 0.28 -2.83 6.03
C LEU A 5 -0.70 -3.76 6.77
N ASN A 6 -1.23 -3.30 7.89
CA ASN A 6 -2.23 -4.04 8.65
C ASN A 6 -3.62 -3.50 8.30
N LYS A 7 -4.49 -4.39 7.84
CA LYS A 7 -5.87 -4.04 7.47
C LYS A 7 -6.60 -3.42 8.68
N GLY A 8 -7.28 -2.31 8.43
CA GLY A 8 -8.01 -1.56 9.45
C GLY A 8 -7.14 -0.58 10.26
N GLU A 9 -5.83 -0.56 10.06
CA GLU A 9 -4.98 0.50 10.62
C GLU A 9 -5.05 1.76 9.76
N LYS A 10 -4.99 2.91 10.44
CA LYS A 10 -4.99 4.23 9.84
C LYS A 10 -3.56 4.70 9.62
N TYR A 11 -3.28 5.17 8.41
CA TYR A 11 -1.97 5.69 8.04
C TYR A 11 -2.02 7.12 7.49
N ASP A 12 -0.91 7.85 7.68
CA ASP A 12 -0.72 9.17 7.06
C ASP A 12 -0.22 9.00 5.62
N LEU A 13 -1.17 8.93 4.68
CA LEU A 13 -0.91 8.69 3.26
C LEU A 13 -0.02 9.74 2.61
N SER A 14 -0.06 10.98 3.11
CA SER A 14 0.79 12.07 2.60
C SER A 14 2.28 11.77 2.84
N LYS A 15 2.61 11.08 3.93
CA LYS A 15 3.98 10.65 4.23
C LYS A 15 4.31 9.28 3.68
N MET A 16 3.31 8.41 3.54
CA MET A 16 3.53 7.07 3.01
C MET A 16 3.79 7.06 1.51
N ILE A 17 3.14 7.93 0.74
CA ILE A 17 3.33 7.93 -0.71
C ILE A 17 4.79 8.20 -1.12
N GLU A 18 5.52 8.99 -0.32
CA GLU A 18 6.97 9.22 -0.51
C GLU A 18 7.80 7.94 -0.32
N LYS A 19 7.25 6.95 0.38
CA LYS A 19 7.86 5.65 0.70
C LYS A 19 7.31 4.52 -0.17
N PHE A 20 6.49 4.83 -1.17
CA PHE A 20 5.91 3.82 -2.03
C PHE A 20 7.00 3.11 -2.83
N ALA A 21 7.15 1.81 -2.58
CA ALA A 21 8.18 0.96 -3.17
C ALA A 21 7.67 0.16 -4.36
N GLY A 22 6.36 0.16 -4.60
CA GLY A 22 5.70 -0.62 -5.64
C GLY A 22 4.61 -1.52 -5.08
N TRP A 23 4.39 -2.66 -5.73
CA TRP A 23 3.35 -3.62 -5.40
C TRP A 23 3.96 -4.96 -5.01
N ASN A 24 3.25 -5.77 -4.23
CA ASN A 24 3.70 -7.10 -3.80
C ASN A 24 3.61 -8.18 -4.91
N THR A 25 3.69 -7.79 -6.18
CA THR A 25 3.58 -8.69 -7.34
C THR A 25 4.75 -8.50 -8.29
N THR A 26 5.10 -9.58 -9.01
CA THR A 26 6.04 -9.52 -10.13
C THR A 26 5.36 -9.20 -11.46
N ASP A 27 4.04 -9.02 -11.45
CA ASP A 27 3.30 -8.65 -12.64
C ASP A 27 3.72 -7.26 -13.11
N THR A 28 3.95 -7.16 -14.42
CA THR A 28 4.37 -5.92 -15.07
C THR A 28 3.18 -5.13 -15.61
N ASP A 29 2.00 -5.75 -15.72
CA ASP A 29 0.77 -5.09 -16.15
C ASP A 29 0.04 -4.42 -14.96
N LEU A 30 0.74 -3.47 -14.34
CA LEU A 30 0.21 -2.66 -13.25
C LEU A 30 -0.58 -1.44 -13.75
N ALA A 31 -0.93 -1.42 -15.03
CA ALA A 31 -1.69 -0.33 -15.62
C ALA A 31 -3.09 -0.29 -15.00
N GLY A 32 -3.36 0.77 -14.22
CA GLY A 32 -4.65 0.98 -13.56
C GLY A 32 -4.65 0.74 -12.06
N TYR A 33 -3.56 0.21 -11.48
CA TYR A 33 -3.43 0.14 -10.03
C TYR A 33 -3.16 1.51 -9.45
N ASN A 34 -4.03 1.94 -8.53
CA ASN A 34 -3.86 3.18 -7.80
C ASN A 34 -3.79 2.86 -6.30
N VAL A 35 -2.73 3.35 -5.64
CA VAL A 35 -2.54 3.18 -4.19
C VAL A 35 -3.76 3.65 -3.40
N TRP A 36 -4.46 4.68 -3.86
CA TRP A 36 -5.63 5.23 -3.22
C TRP A 36 -6.83 4.27 -3.20
N ASP A 37 -6.86 3.25 -4.08
CA ASP A 37 -7.93 2.24 -4.08
C ASP A 37 -7.83 1.29 -2.88
N TYR A 38 -6.67 1.27 -2.21
CA TYR A 38 -6.38 0.41 -1.06
C TYR A 38 -6.62 1.10 0.28
N PHE A 39 -7.07 2.36 0.29
CA PHE A 39 -7.32 3.11 1.51
C PHE A 39 -8.68 3.82 1.49
N ASP A 40 -9.31 3.90 2.66
CA ASP A 40 -10.47 4.76 2.86
C ASP A 40 -10.05 6.25 2.87
N PHE A 41 -11.02 7.16 2.73
CA PHE A 41 -10.81 8.61 2.74
C PHE A 41 -10.10 9.13 3.98
N ASP A 42 -10.18 8.39 5.08
CA ASP A 42 -9.55 8.75 6.34
C ASP A 42 -8.13 8.17 6.50
N GLY A 43 -7.63 7.44 5.51
CA GLY A 43 -6.31 6.78 5.52
C GLY A 43 -6.30 5.37 6.07
N THR A 44 -7.45 4.76 6.33
CA THR A 44 -7.54 3.36 6.80
C THR A 44 -7.22 2.38 5.68
N TYR A 45 -6.27 1.47 5.89
CA TYR A 45 -5.92 0.45 4.91
C TYR A 45 -7.01 -0.63 4.78
N LEU A 46 -7.49 -0.88 3.57
CA LEU A 46 -8.61 -1.78 3.27
C LEU A 46 -8.19 -3.25 3.12
N GLY A 47 -6.88 -3.50 2.96
CA GLY A 47 -6.33 -4.81 2.65
C GLY A 47 -6.03 -4.99 1.16
N PRO A 48 -5.48 -6.16 0.78
CA PRO A 48 -5.21 -6.49 -0.62
C PRO A 48 -6.51 -6.62 -1.41
N ASP A 49 -6.37 -6.60 -2.74
CA ASP A 49 -7.48 -6.86 -3.66
C ASP A 49 -7.84 -8.37 -3.75
N VAL A 50 -8.69 -8.70 -4.72
CA VAL A 50 -9.16 -10.08 -4.95
C VAL A 50 -8.06 -11.06 -5.37
N ASP A 51 -6.97 -10.57 -5.94
CA ASP A 51 -5.82 -11.35 -6.39
C ASP A 51 -4.70 -11.38 -5.33
N GLY A 52 -4.90 -10.70 -4.20
CA GLY A 52 -3.92 -10.61 -3.13
C GLY A 52 -2.86 -9.53 -3.36
N ILE A 53 -3.07 -8.63 -4.34
CA ILE A 53 -2.12 -7.56 -4.64
C ILE A 53 -2.32 -6.41 -3.66
N GLU A 54 -1.23 -5.85 -3.15
CA GLU A 54 -1.23 -4.71 -2.23
C GLU A 54 -0.02 -3.78 -2.42
N PRO A 55 -0.12 -2.50 -2.02
CA PRO A 55 0.99 -1.57 -2.10
C PRO A 55 2.05 -1.88 -1.03
N VAL A 56 3.32 -1.77 -1.42
CA VAL A 56 4.49 -2.02 -0.57
C VAL A 56 5.16 -0.68 -0.27
N PHE A 57 5.57 -0.50 0.99
CA PHE A 57 6.20 0.73 1.46
C PHE A 57 7.52 0.46 2.19
N GLU A 58 8.48 1.35 2.01
CA GLU A 58 9.76 1.33 2.73
C GLU A 58 9.65 2.10 4.05
N PHE A 59 9.53 1.37 5.16
CA PHE A 59 9.54 1.95 6.49
C PHE A 59 10.95 1.91 7.08
N GLU A 60 11.51 3.08 7.40
CA GLU A 60 12.69 3.15 8.26
C GLU A 60 12.29 2.73 9.67
N ARG A 61 12.88 1.63 10.16
CA ARG A 61 12.80 1.28 11.59
C ARG A 61 13.40 2.42 12.41
N ARG A 62 12.60 3.02 13.27
CA ARG A 62 13.10 3.82 14.40
C ARG A 62 13.56 2.91 15.53
#